data_AF-A0AAD8CLP4-F1
#
_entry.id   AF-A0AAD8CLP4-F1
#
_cell.length_a   1.000
_cell.length_b   1.000
_cell.length_c   1.000
_cell.angle_alpha   90.00
_cell.angle_beta   90.00
_cell.angle_gamma   90.00
#
_symmetry.space_group_name_H-M   'P 1'
#
loop_
_entity.id
_entity.type
_entity.pdbx_description
1 polymer ?
#
loop_
_entity_poly.entity_id
_entity_poly.type
_entity_poly.pdbx_seq_one_letter_code
_entity_poly.pdbx_strand_id
1 'polypeptide(L)'
;MAAVTRISALCNRGVKPLFLSKSLLARTLVSSKKTRDPPVLLSAQIHTSPAHYAAGSKAASLHWTGERALSVALLGMIPVAYMYPGPAMDYSLAAALTLHSHWGLGQVLTDYVHGDTAIKASNAGLFALSAVTFAGLCYFNYHDVGICKAVAMLWSL
;
A
#
# COMPACT_ATOMS: atom_id res chain seq x y z
N MET A 1 -22.87 -33.25 -20.59
CA MET A 1 -22.55 -34.01 -21.81
C MET A 1 -21.08 -33.82 -22.14
N ALA A 2 -20.37 -34.95 -22.24
CA ALA A 2 -19.14 -35.24 -22.98
C ALA A 2 -17.92 -34.28 -22.92
N ALA A 3 -16.88 -34.77 -22.24
CA ALA A 3 -15.47 -34.46 -22.45
C ALA A 3 -14.95 -35.10 -23.76
N VAL A 4 -13.98 -34.49 -24.45
CA VAL A 4 -12.95 -35.20 -25.23
C VAL A 4 -11.65 -34.41 -25.26
N THR A 5 -10.65 -34.92 -24.55
CA THR A 5 -9.21 -34.70 -24.72
C THR A 5 -8.69 -35.37 -26.00
N ARG A 6 -7.69 -34.82 -26.68
CA ARG A 6 -6.77 -35.64 -27.50
C ARG A 6 -5.31 -35.25 -27.35
N ILE A 7 -4.52 -36.31 -27.31
CA ILE A 7 -3.14 -36.49 -26.87
C ILE A 7 -2.31 -36.94 -28.10
N SER A 8 -1.01 -36.59 -28.09
CA SER A 8 0.15 -37.24 -28.74
C SER A 8 0.27 -37.23 -30.27
N ALA A 9 1.38 -36.75 -30.84
CA ALA A 9 2.76 -37.27 -30.87
C ALA A 9 2.95 -38.38 -31.92
N LEU A 10 3.74 -38.07 -32.95
CA LEU A 10 4.35 -39.04 -33.85
C LEU A 10 5.80 -38.66 -34.11
N CYS A 11 6.67 -39.53 -33.62
CA CYS A 11 8.09 -39.60 -33.90
C CYS A 11 8.25 -40.31 -35.26
N ASN A 12 9.15 -39.85 -36.14
CA ASN A 12 9.60 -40.69 -37.24
C ASN A 12 11.12 -40.56 -37.45
N ARG A 13 11.76 -41.72 -37.53
CA ARG A 13 13.20 -41.96 -37.59
C ARG A 13 13.48 -42.61 -38.95
N GLY A 14 14.44 -42.13 -39.74
CA GLY A 14 14.83 -42.75 -41.01
C GLY A 14 16.01 -42.06 -41.68
N VAL A 15 16.85 -42.81 -42.39
CA VAL A 15 18.32 -42.67 -42.46
C VAL A 15 18.83 -42.52 -43.92
N LYS A 16 19.79 -41.59 -44.16
CA LYS A 16 20.90 -41.48 -45.17
C LYS A 16 20.57 -41.48 -46.70
N PRO A 17 21.31 -40.72 -47.56
CA PRO A 17 22.71 -41.06 -47.94
C PRO A 17 23.71 -39.90 -48.02
N LEU A 18 24.99 -40.29 -47.91
CA LEU A 18 26.18 -39.52 -48.26
C LEU A 18 26.25 -39.33 -49.79
N PHE A 19 26.35 -38.09 -50.25
CA PHE A 19 26.90 -37.78 -51.56
C PHE A 19 27.90 -36.62 -51.48
N LEU A 20 29.11 -36.97 -51.90
CA LEU A 20 30.28 -36.17 -52.18
C LEU A 20 29.98 -35.08 -53.23
N SER A 21 30.21 -33.79 -52.94
CA SER A 21 30.62 -32.83 -53.98
C SER A 21 31.08 -31.48 -53.42
N LYS A 22 32.36 -31.19 -53.65
CA LYS A 22 32.96 -29.89 -54.03
C LYS A 22 32.90 -28.73 -53.03
N SER A 23 34.07 -28.48 -52.46
CA SER A 23 34.53 -27.21 -51.91
C SER A 23 34.25 -26.05 -52.88
N LEU A 24 33.38 -25.13 -52.46
CA LEU A 24 33.37 -23.76 -52.95
C LEU A 24 33.34 -22.85 -51.72
N LEU A 25 34.37 -22.01 -51.63
CA LEU A 25 34.53 -20.94 -50.64
C LEU A 25 33.35 -19.96 -50.73
N ALA A 26 32.29 -20.26 -50.00
CA ALA A 26 31.19 -19.35 -49.78
C ALA A 26 31.59 -18.38 -48.67
N ARG A 27 31.88 -17.14 -49.09
CA ARG A 27 32.12 -15.98 -48.23
C ARG A 27 31.07 -15.95 -47.11
N THR A 28 31.51 -15.99 -45.86
CA THR A 28 30.66 -15.65 -44.71
C THR A 28 30.25 -14.19 -44.83
N LEU A 29 29.03 -13.95 -45.31
CA LEU A 29 28.34 -12.71 -44.99
C LEU A 29 28.10 -12.74 -43.49
N VAL A 30 28.93 -12.00 -42.75
CA VAL A 30 28.67 -11.65 -41.36
C VAL A 30 27.35 -10.88 -41.36
N SER A 31 26.26 -11.59 -41.10
CA SER A 31 25.02 -10.98 -40.65
C SER A 31 25.36 -10.34 -39.31
N SER A 32 25.45 -9.01 -39.29
CA SER A 32 25.56 -8.23 -38.06
C SER A 32 24.27 -8.44 -37.27
N LYS A 33 24.23 -9.54 -36.51
CA LYS A 33 23.23 -9.74 -35.48
C LYS A 33 23.44 -8.58 -34.51
N LYS A 34 22.52 -7.61 -34.51
CA LYS A 34 22.45 -6.57 -33.49
C LYS A 34 22.34 -7.29 -32.15
N THR A 35 23.48 -7.50 -31.49
CA THR A 35 23.55 -7.89 -30.11
C THR A 35 22.84 -6.76 -29.37
N ARG A 36 21.65 -7.04 -28.85
CA ARG A 36 21.13 -6.24 -27.76
C ARG A 36 22.07 -6.54 -26.61
N ASP A 37 23.07 -5.69 -26.44
CA ASP A 37 23.92 -5.73 -25.27
C ASP A 37 22.99 -5.70 -24.05
N PRO A 38 23.14 -6.61 -23.07
CA PRO A 38 22.51 -6.39 -21.77
C PRO A 38 23.02 -5.03 -21.27
N PRO A 39 22.20 -4.20 -20.61
CA PRO A 39 22.68 -2.92 -20.11
C PRO A 39 23.78 -3.20 -19.11
N VAL A 40 25.02 -3.02 -19.56
CA VAL A 40 26.19 -2.98 -18.71
C VAL A 40 25.93 -1.81 -17.78
N LEU A 41 25.60 -2.12 -16.52
CA LEU A 41 25.49 -1.14 -15.45
C LEU A 41 26.89 -0.57 -15.19
N LEU A 42 27.28 0.35 -16.07
CA LEU A 42 28.39 1.25 -15.83
C LEU A 42 27.98 2.13 -14.65
N SER A 43 28.67 1.92 -13.54
CA SER A 43 28.53 2.67 -12.30
C SER A 43 28.54 4.18 -12.54
N ALA A 44 27.66 4.87 -11.79
CA ALA A 44 27.62 6.32 -11.57
C ALA A 44 27.11 7.22 -12.71
N GLN A 45 25.96 6.91 -13.30
CA GLN A 45 25.04 8.00 -13.65
C GLN A 45 24.31 8.41 -12.38
N ILE A 46 24.74 9.51 -11.75
CA ILE A 46 23.89 10.24 -10.80
C ILE A 46 22.72 10.76 -11.64
N HIS A 47 21.65 9.97 -11.73
CA HIS A 47 20.37 10.44 -12.22
C HIS A 47 19.93 11.54 -11.25
N THR A 48 20.18 12.80 -11.60
CA THR A 48 19.35 13.88 -11.10
C THR A 48 17.92 13.49 -11.47
N SER A 49 17.07 13.27 -10.46
CA SER A 49 15.65 12.99 -10.60
C SER A 49 15.10 13.72 -11.82
N PRO A 50 14.34 13.06 -12.72
CA PRO A 50 13.74 13.78 -13.83
C PRO A 50 12.98 14.96 -13.24
N ALA A 51 13.39 16.17 -13.63
CA ALA A 51 12.69 17.40 -13.32
C ALA A 51 11.39 17.41 -14.14
N HIS A 52 10.50 16.49 -13.83
CA HIS A 52 9.11 16.64 -14.21
C HIS A 52 8.62 17.85 -13.42
N TYR A 53 8.24 18.89 -14.14
CA TYR A 53 7.53 20.08 -13.69
C TYR A 53 6.15 19.75 -13.09
N ALA A 54 6.06 18.73 -12.23
CA ALA A 54 4.95 18.59 -11.31
C ALA A 54 5.13 19.69 -10.27
N ALA A 55 4.26 20.69 -10.26
CA ALA A 55 4.15 21.61 -9.14
C ALA A 55 4.09 20.76 -7.85
N GLY A 56 5.17 20.76 -7.08
CA GLY A 56 5.35 19.80 -5.98
C GLY A 56 4.30 20.03 -4.91
N SER A 57 3.30 19.16 -4.85
CA SER A 57 2.29 19.22 -3.79
C SER A 57 2.94 18.88 -2.45
N LYS A 58 2.75 19.77 -1.46
CA LYS A 58 3.19 19.53 -0.08
C LYS A 58 2.24 18.60 0.70
N ALA A 59 1.22 18.04 0.06
CA ALA A 59 0.17 17.25 0.73
C ALA A 59 0.73 16.13 1.62
N ALA A 60 1.68 15.33 1.13
CA ALA A 60 2.27 14.25 1.92
C ALA A 60 3.04 14.78 3.15
N SER A 61 3.83 15.85 2.99
CA SER A 61 4.56 16.45 4.12
C SER A 61 3.63 17.13 5.14
N LEU A 62 2.54 17.73 4.67
CA LEU A 62 1.52 18.33 5.55
C LEU A 62 0.74 17.24 6.29
N HIS A 63 0.43 16.13 5.62
CA HIS A 63 -0.22 14.97 6.24
C HIS A 63 0.67 14.39 7.34
N TRP A 64 1.94 14.14 7.08
CA TRP A 64 2.91 13.70 8.09
C TRP A 64 2.99 14.67 9.28
N THR A 65 3.06 15.98 9.01
CA THR A 65 3.11 17.01 10.06
C THR A 65 1.83 16.99 10.90
N GLY A 66 0.66 16.85 10.25
CA GLY A 66 -0.64 16.74 10.89
C GLY A 66 -0.74 15.52 11.81
N GLU A 67 -0.23 14.37 11.38
CA GLU A 67 -0.17 13.17 12.22
C GLU A 67 0.63 13.42 13.50
N ARG A 68 1.81 14.06 13.41
CA ARG A 68 2.65 14.35 14.58
C ARG A 68 1.98 15.36 15.50
N ALA A 69 1.39 16.42 14.94
CA ALA A 69 0.66 17.43 15.71
C ALA A 69 -0.51 16.81 16.48
N LEU A 70 -1.32 15.96 15.81
CA LEU A 70 -2.42 15.26 16.46
C LEU A 70 -1.93 14.29 17.54
N SER A 71 -0.79 13.61 17.32
CA SER A 71 -0.20 12.71 18.31
C SER A 71 0.21 13.44 19.58
N VAL A 72 0.87 14.61 19.45
CA VAL A 72 1.24 15.45 20.59
C VAL A 72 0.01 16.02 21.29
N ALA A 73 -1.00 16.45 20.53
CA ALA A 73 -2.27 16.92 21.09
C ALA A 73 -2.96 15.82 21.89
N LEU A 74 -3.09 14.61 21.32
CA LEU A 74 -3.69 13.46 21.99
C LEU A 74 -2.92 13.06 23.25
N LEU A 75 -1.58 13.10 23.22
CA LEU A 75 -0.75 12.88 24.40
C LEU A 75 -1.09 13.89 25.52
N GLY A 76 -1.25 15.17 25.19
CA GLY A 76 -1.66 16.21 26.14
C GLY A 76 -3.09 16.08 26.63
N MET A 77 -4.00 15.53 25.80
CA MET A 77 -5.39 15.31 26.17
C MET A 77 -5.56 14.25 27.27
N ILE A 78 -4.67 13.26 27.39
CA ILE A 78 -4.77 12.21 28.42
C ILE A 78 -4.78 12.78 29.86
N PRO A 79 -3.77 13.57 30.29
CA PRO A 79 -3.80 14.17 31.63
C PRO A 79 -4.91 15.22 31.77
N VAL A 80 -5.25 15.96 30.72
CA VAL A 80 -6.36 16.93 30.75
C VAL A 80 -7.70 16.23 30.99
N ALA A 81 -7.93 15.08 30.35
CA ALA A 81 -9.14 14.29 30.54
C ALA A 81 -9.29 13.73 31.95
N TYR A 82 -8.18 13.42 32.62
CA TYR A 82 -8.18 13.04 34.03
C TYR A 82 -8.53 14.22 34.94
N MET A 83 -7.94 15.41 34.70
CA MET A 83 -8.13 16.57 35.57
C MET A 83 -9.46 17.30 35.33
N TYR A 84 -9.93 17.34 34.09
CA TYR A 84 -11.08 18.13 33.64
C TYR A 84 -12.04 17.29 32.79
N PRO A 85 -12.67 16.25 33.36
CA PRO A 85 -13.64 15.43 32.64
C PRO A 85 -14.90 16.24 32.29
N GLY A 86 -15.45 16.01 31.11
CA GLY A 86 -16.72 16.61 30.68
C GLY A 86 -16.93 16.57 29.17
N PRO A 87 -18.11 17.02 28.68
CA PRO A 87 -18.52 16.81 27.30
C PRO A 87 -17.53 17.34 26.25
N ALA A 88 -16.97 18.53 26.47
CA ALA A 88 -15.99 19.10 25.54
C ALA A 88 -14.74 18.19 25.40
N MET A 89 -14.28 17.62 26.50
CA MET A 89 -13.16 16.68 26.49
C MET A 89 -13.57 15.34 25.89
N ASP A 90 -14.76 14.83 26.21
CA ASP A 90 -15.27 13.56 25.66
C ASP A 90 -15.39 13.59 24.13
N TYR A 91 -15.94 14.65 23.54
CA TYR A 91 -16.00 14.81 22.09
C TYR A 91 -14.62 15.04 21.47
N SER A 92 -13.75 15.79 22.14
CA SER A 92 -12.38 16.02 21.68
C SER A 92 -11.57 14.72 21.66
N LEU A 93 -11.71 13.87 22.69
CA LEU A 93 -11.12 12.53 22.75
C LEU A 93 -11.69 11.64 21.64
N ALA A 94 -13.01 11.63 21.45
CA ALA A 94 -13.64 10.85 20.39
C ALA A 94 -13.07 11.20 19.01
N ALA A 95 -12.93 12.50 18.72
CA ALA A 95 -12.36 12.97 17.46
C ALA A 95 -10.87 12.62 17.35
N ALA A 96 -10.07 12.94 18.37
CA ALA A 96 -8.62 12.76 18.33
C ALA A 96 -8.22 11.28 18.29
N LEU A 97 -8.82 10.42 19.12
CA LEU A 97 -8.57 8.98 19.12
C LEU A 97 -8.93 8.36 17.77
N THR A 98 -10.11 8.70 17.22
CA THR A 98 -10.56 8.12 15.96
C THR A 98 -9.70 8.57 14.79
N LEU A 99 -9.37 9.86 14.69
CA LEU A 99 -8.54 10.38 13.62
C LEU A 99 -7.09 9.89 13.70
N HIS A 100 -6.51 9.84 14.91
CA HIS A 100 -5.17 9.30 15.13
C HIS A 100 -5.11 7.81 14.73
N SER A 101 -6.11 7.03 15.12
CA SER A 101 -6.21 5.62 14.76
C SER A 101 -6.42 5.42 13.25
N HIS A 102 -7.23 6.27 12.61
CA HIS A 102 -7.48 6.23 11.16
C HIS A 102 -6.17 6.41 10.37
N TRP A 103 -5.39 7.45 10.68
CA TRP A 103 -4.09 7.64 10.02
C TRP A 103 -3.09 6.55 10.36
N GLY A 104 -3.00 6.12 11.62
CA GLY A 104 -2.10 5.05 12.04
C GLY A 104 -2.37 3.72 11.31
N LEU A 105 -3.63 3.31 11.24
CA LEU A 105 -4.03 2.13 10.48
C LEU A 105 -3.86 2.31 8.97
N GLY A 106 -4.02 3.53 8.45
CA GLY A 106 -3.71 3.86 7.06
C GLY A 106 -2.27 3.55 6.66
N GLN A 107 -1.30 3.80 7.57
CA GLN A 107 0.10 3.43 7.35
C GLN A 107 0.26 1.90 7.32
N VAL A 108 -0.35 1.18 8.27
CA VAL A 108 -0.33 -0.29 8.27
C VAL A 108 -0.90 -0.87 6.97
N LEU A 109 -2.02 -0.32 6.47
CA LEU A 109 -2.58 -0.76 5.18
C LEU A 109 -1.63 -0.47 4.02
N THR A 110 -0.99 0.69 4.01
CA THR A 110 -0.03 1.08 2.96
C THR A 110 1.20 0.17 2.95
N ASP A 111 1.66 -0.27 4.12
CA ASP A 111 2.86 -1.11 4.25
C ASP A 111 2.61 -2.58 3.88
N TYR A 112 1.41 -3.11 4.17
CA TYR A 112 1.16 -4.55 4.11
C TYR A 112 0.12 -5.01 3.08
N VAL A 113 -0.79 -4.13 2.64
CA VAL A 113 -1.82 -4.50 1.67
C VAL A 113 -1.35 -4.19 0.25
N HIS A 114 -1.31 -5.22 -0.59
CA HIS A 114 -0.81 -5.12 -1.94
C HIS A 114 -1.91 -5.46 -2.96
N GLY A 115 -1.87 -4.78 -4.11
CA GLY A 115 -2.82 -4.95 -5.21
C GLY A 115 -3.97 -3.96 -5.17
N ASP A 116 -4.25 -3.33 -6.31
CA ASP A 116 -5.15 -2.17 -6.41
C ASP A 116 -6.55 -2.41 -5.83
N THR A 117 -7.12 -3.59 -6.08
CA THR A 117 -8.45 -3.96 -5.57
C THR A 117 -8.44 -4.11 -4.05
N ALA A 118 -7.42 -4.77 -3.50
CA ALA A 118 -7.29 -4.96 -2.06
C ALA A 118 -7.04 -3.62 -1.36
N ILE A 119 -6.17 -2.77 -1.91
CA ILE A 119 -5.89 -1.42 -1.39
C ILE A 119 -7.18 -0.58 -1.35
N LYS A 120 -7.96 -0.57 -2.43
CA LYS A 120 -9.23 0.18 -2.48
C LYS A 120 -10.25 -0.35 -1.48
N ALA A 121 -10.42 -1.68 -1.39
CA ALA A 121 -11.34 -2.31 -0.47
C ALA A 121 -10.94 -2.05 0.99
N SER A 122 -9.66 -2.21 1.34
CA SER A 122 -9.15 -1.95 2.69
C SER A 122 -9.28 -0.48 3.09
N ASN A 123 -9.00 0.47 2.19
CA ASN A 123 -9.20 1.89 2.48
C ASN A 123 -10.67 2.22 2.69
N ALA A 124 -11.58 1.69 1.85
CA ALA A 124 -13.02 1.88 2.05
C ALA A 124 -13.49 1.29 3.40
N GLY A 125 -12.99 0.10 3.76
CA GLY A 125 -13.25 -0.52 5.05
C GLY A 125 -12.72 0.31 6.22
N LEU A 126 -11.51 0.87 6.11
CA LEU A 126 -10.93 1.75 7.13
C LEU A 126 -11.76 3.03 7.31
N PHE A 127 -12.22 3.66 6.22
CA PHE A 127 -13.12 4.80 6.29
C PHE A 127 -14.44 4.46 6.96
N ALA A 128 -15.07 3.35 6.58
CA ALA A 128 -16.33 2.90 7.19
C ALA A 128 -16.15 2.60 8.68
N LEU A 129 -15.10 1.87 9.05
CA LEU A 129 -14.75 1.59 10.44
C LEU A 129 -14.58 2.89 11.23
N SER A 130 -13.78 3.83 10.72
CA SER A 130 -13.51 5.08 11.40
C SER A 130 -14.77 5.95 11.56
N ALA A 131 -15.62 6.00 10.54
CA ALA A 131 -16.89 6.72 10.59
C ALA A 131 -17.84 6.11 11.64
N VAL A 132 -17.99 4.79 11.65
CA VAL A 132 -18.82 4.07 12.63
C VAL A 132 -18.26 4.25 14.04
N THR A 133 -16.95 4.15 14.24
CA THR A 133 -16.31 4.37 15.53
C THR A 133 -16.54 5.81 16.02
N PHE A 134 -16.30 6.82 15.18
CA PHE A 134 -16.51 8.21 15.57
C PHE A 134 -17.98 8.50 15.89
N ALA A 135 -18.91 8.02 15.07
CA ALA A 135 -20.34 8.16 15.30
C ALA A 135 -20.79 7.43 16.56
N GLY A 136 -20.29 6.22 16.80
CA GLY A 136 -20.57 5.44 18.00
C GLY A 136 -20.06 6.11 19.28
N LEU A 137 -18.84 6.68 19.25
CA LEU A 137 -18.30 7.45 20.38
C LEU A 137 -19.07 8.75 20.61
N CYS A 138 -19.47 9.45 19.55
CA CYS A 138 -20.33 10.63 19.66
C CYS A 138 -21.70 10.26 20.24
N TYR A 139 -22.30 9.17 19.78
CA TYR A 139 -23.57 8.66 20.29
C TYR A 139 -23.45 8.30 21.78
N PHE A 140 -22.39 7.59 22.17
CA PHE A 140 -22.11 7.26 23.58
C PHE A 140 -21.91 8.51 24.44
N ASN A 141 -21.22 9.53 23.92
CA ASN A 141 -21.06 10.81 24.62
C ASN A 141 -22.37 11.60 24.74
N TYR A 142 -23.32 11.41 23.83
CA TYR A 142 -24.58 12.14 23.82
C TYR A 142 -25.68 11.44 24.62
N HIS A 143 -25.80 10.12 24.49
CA HIS A 143 -26.89 9.32 25.02
C HIS A 143 -26.52 8.50 26.27
N ASP A 144 -25.24 8.46 26.63
CA ASP A 144 -24.73 7.71 27.78
C ASP A 144 -23.80 8.61 28.63
N VAL A 145 -23.07 8.02 29.58
CA VAL A 145 -22.25 8.72 30.56
C VAL A 145 -21.05 9.47 29.99
N GLY A 146 -20.61 9.16 28.76
CA GLY A 146 -19.42 9.74 28.12
C GLY A 146 -18.11 9.06 28.48
N ILE A 147 -17.09 9.19 27.61
CA ILE A 147 -15.83 8.44 27.66
C ILE A 147 -15.11 8.59 29.01
N CYS A 148 -14.88 9.80 29.48
CA CYS A 148 -14.13 10.06 30.71
C CYS A 148 -14.83 9.45 31.93
N LYS A 149 -16.16 9.62 32.03
CA LYS A 149 -16.93 9.08 33.15
C LYS A 149 -17.04 7.56 33.07
N ALA A 150 -17.19 6.99 31.87
CA ALA A 150 -17.20 5.55 31.66
C ALA A 150 -15.91 4.90 32.14
N VAL A 151 -14.74 5.47 31.79
CA VAL A 151 -13.44 4.99 32.28
C VAL A 151 -13.34 5.11 33.80
N ALA A 152 -13.80 6.22 34.38
CA ALA A 152 -13.79 6.37 35.84
C ALA A 152 -14.70 5.35 36.56
N MET A 153 -15.88 5.06 36.01
CA MET A 153 -16.79 4.03 36.53
C MET A 153 -16.18 2.63 36.40
N LEU A 154 -15.56 2.33 35.27
CA LEU A 154 -14.86 1.06 35.05
C LEU A 154 -13.73 0.85 36.06
N TRP A 155 -12.99 1.91 36.41
CA TRP A 155 -11.91 1.84 37.38
C TRP A 155 -12.38 1.77 38.85
N SER A 156 -13.68 1.93 39.08
CA SER A 156 -14.29 1.81 40.42
C SER A 156 -14.91 0.43 40.69
N LEU A 157 -14.83 -0.49 39.72
CA LEU A 157 -15.19 -1.91 39.88
C LEU A 157 -14.15 -2.66 40.71
#